data_AF-A0A3N2MY86-F1
#
_entry.id   AF-A0A3N2MY86-F1
#
_cell.length_a   1.000
_cell.length_b   1.000
_cell.length_c   1.000
_cell.angle_alpha   90.00
_cell.angle_beta   90.00
_cell.angle_gamma   90.00
#
_symmetry.space_group_name_H-M   'P 1'
#
loop_
_entity.id
_entity.type
_entity.pdbx_description
1 polymer ?
#
loop_
_entity_poly.entity_id
_entity_poly.type
_entity_poly.pdbx_seq_one_letter_code
_entity_poly.pdbx_strand_id
1 'polypeptide(L)'
;MKKLLYLLLLLPLAFAVSSCSDDDNKVPDVTIRTTVSGGVMKDNVIYVVQGETLGVEVTMVNHTGDDGQMGVITFFLDHYNIGQALSPEVFEIDTESMPLGIHLLQAQMPVYVVNYPICWGYFDYPVKVVASADDLPDTPDEPTITGSVTIKND
;
A
#
# COMPACT_ATOMS: atom_id res chain seq x y z
N MET A 1 42.85 8.62 42.83
CA MET A 1 41.58 9.34 42.64
C MET A 1 41.40 9.93 41.22
N LYS A 2 42.44 10.44 40.54
CA LYS A 2 42.30 11.01 39.18
C LYS A 2 41.92 9.98 38.09
N LYS A 3 42.35 8.72 38.23
CA LYS A 3 42.05 7.64 37.27
C LYS A 3 40.58 7.18 37.25
N LEU A 4 39.83 7.39 38.34
CA LEU A 4 38.41 7.04 38.43
C LEU A 4 37.53 8.09 37.71
N LEU A 5 37.93 9.37 37.74
CA LEU A 5 37.24 10.46 37.06
C LEU A 5 37.28 10.30 35.53
N TYR A 6 38.40 9.82 34.97
CA TYR A 6 38.48 9.52 33.53
C TYR A 6 37.57 8.36 33.12
N LEU A 7 37.32 7.39 34.00
CA LEU A 7 36.41 6.26 33.74
C LEU A 7 34.93 6.70 33.81
N LEU A 8 34.59 7.61 34.72
CA LEU A 8 33.24 8.21 34.83
C LEU A 8 32.88 9.10 33.64
N LEU A 9 33.86 9.78 33.03
CA LEU A 9 33.67 10.60 31.82
C LEU A 9 33.50 9.78 30.53
N LEU A 10 33.93 8.51 30.51
CA LEU A 10 33.73 7.57 29.40
C LEU A 10 32.39 6.83 29.47
N LEU A 11 31.75 6.81 30.64
CA LEU A 11 30.47 6.15 30.88
C LEU A 11 29.32 6.66 29.98
N PRO A 12 29.13 7.98 29.75
CA PRO A 12 28.06 8.45 28.85
C PRO A 12 28.31 8.09 27.37
N LEU A 13 29.56 7.87 26.93
CA LEU A 13 29.84 7.38 25.57
C LEU A 13 29.45 5.90 25.39
N ALA A 14 29.53 5.09 26.46
CA ALA A 14 29.12 3.69 26.43
C ALA A 14 27.59 3.51 26.33
N PHE A 15 26.81 4.49 26.78
CA PHE A 15 25.35 4.52 26.67
C PHE A 15 24.84 5.29 25.43
N ALA A 16 25.69 6.06 24.75
CA ALA A 16 25.32 6.81 23.56
C ALA A 16 25.21 5.94 22.28
N VAL A 17 25.74 4.71 22.30
CA VAL A 17 25.73 3.80 21.13
C VAL A 17 24.60 2.77 21.15
N SER A 18 23.78 2.71 22.21
CA SER A 18 22.67 1.74 22.32
C SER A 18 21.31 2.30 21.94
N SER A 19 21.23 3.54 21.42
CA SER A 19 19.95 4.21 21.10
C SER A 19 19.58 4.19 19.61
N CYS A 20 20.39 3.58 18.75
CA CYS A 20 20.16 3.57 17.30
C CYS A 20 20.52 2.19 16.72
N SER A 21 19.61 1.22 16.75
CA SER A 21 19.77 0.05 15.86
C SER A 21 18.52 -0.76 15.52
N ASP A 22 17.42 -0.74 16.29
CA ASP A 22 16.36 -1.76 16.11
C ASP A 22 14.97 -1.25 15.69
N ASP A 23 14.61 0.02 15.90
CA ASP A 23 13.25 0.49 15.58
C ASP A 23 13.04 0.89 14.11
N ASP A 24 14.12 1.21 13.37
CA ASP A 24 14.04 1.72 11.99
C ASP A 24 13.67 0.65 10.95
N ASN A 25 13.59 -0.62 11.34
CA ASN A 25 13.20 -1.74 10.45
C ASN A 25 11.96 -2.50 10.95
N LYS A 26 11.27 -1.96 11.97
CA LYS A 26 10.12 -2.63 12.57
C LYS A 26 8.85 -2.39 11.73
N VAL A 27 8.77 -3.03 10.56
CA VAL A 27 7.56 -3.07 9.72
C VAL A 27 6.64 -4.19 10.24
N PRO A 28 5.33 -3.94 10.46
CA PRO A 28 4.42 -4.99 10.88
C PRO A 28 4.17 -5.99 9.75
N ASP A 29 4.05 -7.28 10.11
CA ASP A 29 3.65 -8.34 9.19
C ASP A 29 2.15 -8.24 8.87
N VAL A 30 1.84 -7.43 7.86
CA VAL A 30 0.49 -7.25 7.33
C VAL A 30 0.50 -7.32 5.81
N THR A 31 -0.57 -7.83 5.23
CA THR A 31 -0.79 -7.88 3.79
C THR A 31 -1.88 -6.90 3.40
N ILE A 32 -1.57 -5.94 2.53
CA ILE A 32 -2.59 -5.12 1.87
C ILE A 32 -3.15 -5.93 0.71
N ARG A 33 -4.44 -6.22 0.72
CA ARG A 33 -5.12 -7.00 -0.30
C ARG A 33 -6.11 -6.11 -1.04
N THR A 34 -6.00 -6.07 -2.35
CA THR A 34 -6.95 -5.34 -3.20
C THR A 34 -7.74 -6.34 -4.03
N THR A 35 -9.06 -6.17 -4.06
CA THR A 35 -9.96 -6.94 -4.93
C THR A 35 -10.53 -6.01 -5.98
N VAL A 36 -10.58 -6.47 -7.22
CA VAL A 36 -11.09 -5.70 -8.36
C VAL A 36 -12.44 -6.26 -8.83
N SER A 37 -13.36 -5.37 -9.19
CA SER A 37 -14.64 -5.69 -9.82
C SER A 37 -14.87 -4.79 -11.04
N GLY A 38 -15.76 -5.22 -11.96
CA GLY A 38 -16.02 -4.50 -13.22
C GLY A 38 -14.88 -4.58 -14.26
N GLY A 39 -13.78 -5.25 -13.91
CA GLY A 39 -12.68 -5.58 -14.81
C GLY A 39 -12.17 -7.00 -14.56
N VAL A 40 -11.21 -7.42 -15.38
CA VAL A 40 -10.54 -8.73 -15.27
C VAL A 40 -9.04 -8.52 -15.13
N MET A 41 -8.33 -9.42 -14.46
CA MET A 41 -6.88 -9.34 -14.37
C MET A 41 -6.19 -10.31 -15.30
N LYS A 42 -5.06 -9.89 -15.87
CA LYS A 42 -4.13 -10.78 -16.55
C LYS A 42 -2.70 -10.27 -16.45
N ASP A 43 -1.76 -11.13 -16.06
CA ASP A 43 -0.33 -10.80 -16.03
C ASP A 43 -0.03 -9.51 -15.24
N ASN A 44 -0.66 -9.36 -14.06
CA ASN A 44 -0.57 -8.18 -13.20
C ASN A 44 -1.11 -6.87 -13.80
N VAL A 45 -1.92 -6.94 -14.86
CA VAL A 45 -2.63 -5.81 -15.47
C VAL A 45 -4.12 -5.98 -15.26
N ILE A 46 -4.79 -4.90 -14.82
CA ILE A 46 -6.25 -4.83 -14.75
C ILE A 46 -6.76 -4.40 -16.13
N TYR A 47 -7.68 -5.15 -16.71
CA TYR A 47 -8.35 -4.81 -17.97
C TYR A 47 -9.78 -4.40 -17.68
N VAL A 48 -10.20 -3.27 -18.24
CA VAL A 48 -11.56 -2.74 -18.10
C VAL A 48 -12.02 -2.18 -19.45
N VAL A 49 -13.28 -2.41 -19.78
CA VAL A 49 -13.89 -1.84 -21.00
C VAL A 49 -14.24 -0.38 -20.73
N GLN A 50 -13.90 0.51 -21.65
CA GLN A 50 -14.24 1.94 -21.54
C GLN A 50 -15.74 2.14 -21.36
N GLY A 51 -16.12 2.95 -20.37
CA GLY A 51 -17.52 3.21 -20.01
C GLY A 51 -18.10 2.26 -18.95
N GLU A 52 -17.37 1.20 -18.58
CA GLU A 52 -17.71 0.38 -17.42
C GLU A 52 -17.10 0.97 -16.13
N THR A 53 -17.71 0.67 -14.99
CA THR A 53 -17.19 1.09 -13.68
C THR A 53 -16.15 0.08 -13.19
N LEU A 54 -14.93 0.56 -12.92
CA LEU A 54 -13.89 -0.23 -12.24
C LEU A 54 -14.04 -0.06 -10.72
N GLY A 55 -14.35 -1.15 -10.01
CA GLY A 55 -14.44 -1.17 -8.55
C GLY A 55 -13.14 -1.67 -7.91
N VAL A 56 -12.69 -0.98 -6.87
CA VAL A 56 -11.45 -1.29 -6.14
C VAL A 56 -11.76 -1.35 -4.65
N GLU A 57 -11.70 -2.56 -4.08
CA GLU A 57 -11.83 -2.78 -2.63
C GLU A 57 -10.46 -3.07 -2.03
N VAL A 58 -10.06 -2.31 -1.01
CA VAL A 58 -8.77 -2.51 -0.33
C VAL A 58 -9.01 -2.95 1.10
N THR A 59 -8.35 -4.03 1.51
CA THR A 59 -8.43 -4.62 2.84
C THR A 59 -7.03 -4.89 3.38
N MET A 60 -6.94 -5.12 4.69
CA MET A 60 -5.69 -5.48 5.36
C MET A 60 -5.87 -6.83 6.06
N VAL A 61 -4.93 -7.75 5.84
CA VAL A 61 -4.80 -8.98 6.63
C VAL A 61 -3.65 -8.81 7.59
N ASN A 62 -3.92 -8.86 8.90
CA ASN A 62 -2.91 -8.67 9.95
C ASN A 62 -2.43 -10.03 10.47
N HIS A 63 -1.12 -10.27 10.41
CA HIS A 63 -0.47 -11.50 10.87
C HIS A 63 0.39 -11.32 12.14
N THR A 64 0.45 -10.10 12.68
CA THR A 64 1.32 -9.77 13.82
C THR A 64 0.86 -10.34 15.16
N GLY A 65 -0.44 -10.66 15.29
CA GLY A 65 -1.07 -11.04 16.56
C GLY A 65 -1.41 -9.85 17.49
N ASP A 66 -0.97 -8.64 17.15
CA ASP A 66 -1.34 -7.39 17.80
C ASP A 66 -2.53 -6.72 17.07
N ASP A 67 -3.28 -5.87 17.76
CA ASP A 67 -4.37 -5.11 17.15
C ASP A 67 -3.82 -4.14 16.09
N GLY A 68 -4.53 -4.02 14.96
CA GLY A 68 -4.10 -3.12 13.90
C GLY A 68 -5.21 -2.79 12.91
N GLN A 69 -5.09 -1.63 12.27
CA GLN A 69 -6.04 -1.12 11.29
C GLN A 69 -5.37 -0.21 10.26
N MET A 70 -5.98 -0.14 9.09
CA MET A 70 -5.63 0.80 8.02
C MET A 70 -6.45 2.09 8.16
N GLY A 71 -5.82 3.24 7.94
CA GLY A 71 -6.52 4.51 7.86
C GLY A 71 -7.17 4.74 6.49
N VAL A 72 -7.43 6.01 6.17
CA VAL A 72 -8.03 6.40 4.89
C VAL A 72 -7.12 6.01 3.73
N ILE A 73 -7.70 5.33 2.73
CA ILE A 73 -7.03 4.98 1.49
C ILE A 73 -7.16 6.17 0.54
N THR A 74 -6.04 6.64 0.00
CA THR A 74 -6.02 7.71 -1.01
C THR A 74 -5.62 7.13 -2.35
N PHE A 75 -6.49 7.29 -3.35
CA PHE A 75 -6.29 6.75 -4.69
C PHE A 75 -5.75 7.82 -5.65
N PHE A 76 -4.90 7.38 -6.57
CA PHE A 76 -4.36 8.18 -7.64
C PHE A 76 -4.49 7.43 -8.97
N LEU A 77 -4.79 8.17 -10.03
CA LEU A 77 -4.74 7.69 -11.40
C LEU A 77 -3.75 8.56 -12.17
N ASP A 78 -2.75 7.93 -12.78
CA ASP A 78 -1.67 8.62 -13.49
C ASP A 78 -1.01 9.73 -12.64
N HIS A 79 -0.81 9.46 -11.34
CA HIS A 79 -0.30 10.39 -10.32
C HIS A 79 -1.25 11.53 -9.90
N TYR A 80 -2.47 11.61 -10.46
CA TYR A 80 -3.49 12.57 -10.04
C TYR A 80 -4.38 11.97 -8.95
N ASN A 81 -4.61 12.71 -7.87
CA ASN A 81 -5.54 12.28 -6.82
C ASN A 81 -6.97 12.19 -7.38
N ILE A 82 -7.60 11.02 -7.24
CA ILE A 82 -8.96 10.77 -7.74
C ILE A 82 -9.99 10.62 -6.61
N GLY A 83 -9.55 10.48 -5.36
CA GLY A 83 -10.44 10.38 -4.22
C GLY A 83 -9.89 9.53 -3.08
N GLN A 84 -10.79 9.22 -2.14
CA GLN A 84 -10.50 8.49 -0.91
C GLN A 84 -11.62 7.50 -0.58
N ALA A 85 -11.28 6.42 0.10
CA ALA A 85 -12.23 5.48 0.68
C ALA A 85 -11.76 4.95 2.04
N LEU A 86 -12.68 4.40 2.82
CA LEU A 86 -12.37 3.63 4.02
C LEU A 86 -12.40 2.14 3.67
N SER A 87 -11.55 1.31 4.30
CA SER A 87 -11.68 -0.14 4.17
C SER A 87 -12.90 -0.64 4.99
N PRO A 88 -13.71 -1.59 4.48
CA PRO A 88 -13.61 -2.29 3.19
C PRO A 88 -14.61 -1.73 2.15
N GLU A 89 -14.77 -0.42 2.04
CA GLU A 89 -15.63 0.19 1.02
C GLU A 89 -15.00 0.05 -0.37
N VAL A 90 -15.85 -0.17 -1.37
CA VAL A 90 -15.45 -0.21 -2.78
C VAL A 90 -15.31 1.23 -3.28
N PHE A 91 -14.12 1.57 -3.79
CA PHE A 91 -13.90 2.81 -4.52
C PHE A 91 -14.21 2.60 -6.00
N GLU A 92 -15.13 3.37 -6.56
CA GLU A 92 -15.58 3.26 -7.95
C GLU A 92 -14.87 4.28 -8.85
N ILE A 93 -14.34 3.81 -9.97
CA ILE A 93 -13.69 4.61 -11.00
C ILE A 93 -14.52 4.53 -12.27
N ASP A 94 -15.06 5.67 -12.69
CA ASP A 94 -15.75 5.82 -13.97
C ASP A 94 -14.73 5.90 -15.11
N THR A 95 -14.80 4.95 -16.04
CA THR A 95 -13.87 4.86 -17.17
C THR A 95 -14.39 5.52 -18.45
N GLU A 96 -15.59 6.12 -18.46
CA GLU A 96 -16.22 6.69 -19.67
C GLU A 96 -15.33 7.74 -20.35
N SER A 97 -14.67 8.58 -19.55
CA SER A 97 -13.80 9.65 -20.04
C SER A 97 -12.32 9.28 -20.10
N MET A 98 -11.95 8.06 -19.70
CA MET A 98 -10.55 7.63 -19.70
C MET A 98 -10.09 7.31 -21.13
N PRO A 99 -8.90 7.80 -21.56
CA PRO A 99 -8.31 7.39 -22.83
C PRO A 99 -8.16 5.87 -22.94
N LEU A 100 -8.19 5.34 -24.17
CA LEU A 100 -7.80 3.95 -24.39
C LEU A 100 -6.29 3.80 -24.17
N GLY A 101 -5.88 2.68 -23.54
CA GLY A 101 -4.48 2.40 -23.27
C GLY A 101 -4.19 2.06 -21.82
N ILE A 102 -2.92 2.16 -21.42
CA ILE A 102 -2.45 1.82 -20.07
C ILE A 102 -2.41 3.09 -19.22
N HIS A 103 -3.06 2.99 -18.06
CA HIS A 103 -3.06 3.96 -16.97
C HIS A 103 -2.41 3.34 -15.74
N LEU A 104 -1.95 4.18 -14.82
CA LEU A 104 -1.37 3.75 -13.54
C LEU A 104 -2.35 4.03 -12.40
N LEU A 105 -2.95 2.99 -11.83
CA LEU A 105 -3.71 3.09 -10.59
C LEU A 105 -2.77 2.93 -9.40
N GLN A 106 -2.83 3.86 -8.45
CA GLN A 106 -2.00 3.83 -7.25
C GLN A 106 -2.87 4.07 -6.03
N ALA A 107 -2.48 3.50 -4.90
CA ALA A 107 -3.06 3.89 -3.62
C ALA A 107 -2.01 3.93 -2.53
N GLN A 108 -2.23 4.82 -1.56
CA GLN A 108 -1.45 4.92 -0.34
C GLN A 108 -2.37 5.04 0.88
N MET A 109 -1.95 4.46 1.99
CA MET A 109 -2.74 4.41 3.22
C MET A 109 -1.84 4.28 4.44
N PRO A 110 -2.13 4.95 5.56
CA PRO A 110 -1.41 4.69 6.80
C PRO A 110 -1.85 3.35 7.41
N VAL A 111 -0.90 2.63 7.98
CA VAL A 111 -1.08 1.34 8.66
C VAL A 111 -0.69 1.52 10.12
N TYR A 112 -1.63 1.22 11.01
CA TYR A 112 -1.46 1.32 12.45
C TYR A 112 -1.49 -0.09 13.05
N VAL A 113 -0.42 -0.51 13.71
CA VAL A 113 -0.38 -1.77 14.46
C VAL A 113 0.23 -1.49 15.83
N VAL A 114 -0.38 -2.00 16.88
CA VAL A 114 0.09 -1.81 18.26
C VAL A 114 1.53 -2.33 18.39
N ASN A 115 2.39 -1.59 19.10
CA ASN A 115 3.82 -1.86 19.24
C ASN A 115 4.67 -1.67 17.97
N TYR A 116 4.13 -1.14 16.87
CA TYR A 116 4.89 -0.81 15.66
C TYR A 116 4.88 0.71 15.42
N PRO A 117 5.93 1.26 14.76
CA PRO A 117 5.86 2.60 14.21
C PRO A 117 4.72 2.71 13.19
N ILE A 118 4.24 3.94 12.96
CA ILE A 118 3.25 4.20 11.90
C ILE A 118 3.91 3.86 10.56
N CYS A 119 3.35 2.87 9.88
CA CYS A 119 3.79 2.45 8.56
C CYS A 119 2.80 2.93 7.51
N TRP A 120 3.15 2.73 6.25
CA TRP A 120 2.32 3.06 5.10
C TRP A 120 2.24 1.88 4.16
N GLY A 121 1.01 1.54 3.79
CA GLY A 121 0.73 0.64 2.69
C GLY A 121 0.77 1.39 1.37
N TYR A 122 1.24 0.72 0.32
CA TYR A 122 1.24 1.22 -1.05
C TYR A 122 0.96 0.09 -2.04
N PHE A 123 0.26 0.41 -3.13
CA PHE A 123 0.26 -0.42 -4.33
C PHE A 123 0.22 0.44 -5.58
N ASP A 124 0.74 -0.12 -6.67
CA ASP A 124 0.62 0.41 -8.01
C ASP A 124 0.30 -0.71 -9.01
N TYR A 125 -0.72 -0.50 -9.84
CA TYR A 125 -1.15 -1.47 -10.83
C TYR A 125 -1.48 -0.80 -12.16
N PRO A 126 -0.98 -1.35 -13.28
CA PRO A 126 -1.41 -0.90 -14.60
C PRO A 126 -2.88 -1.29 -14.84
N VAL A 127 -3.67 -0.32 -15.28
CA VAL A 127 -5.05 -0.48 -15.73
C VAL A 127 -5.07 -0.25 -17.24
N LYS A 128 -5.38 -1.28 -18.02
CA LYS A 128 -5.57 -1.18 -19.47
C LYS A 128 -7.05 -0.97 -19.78
N VAL A 129 -7.39 0.24 -20.24
CA VAL A 129 -8.71 0.56 -20.78
C VAL A 129 -8.77 0.11 -22.23
N VAL A 130 -9.74 -0.76 -22.54
CA VAL A 130 -9.97 -1.30 -23.88
C VAL A 130 -11.29 -0.82 -24.46
N ALA A 131 -11.41 -0.86 -25.79
CA ALA A 131 -12.57 -0.29 -26.48
C ALA A 131 -13.83 -1.17 -26.35
N SER A 132 -13.66 -2.49 -26.28
CA SER A 132 -14.77 -3.43 -26.17
C SER A 132 -14.38 -4.70 -25.41
N ALA A 133 -15.38 -5.53 -25.10
CA ALA A 133 -15.17 -6.82 -24.43
C ALA A 133 -14.32 -7.81 -25.25
N ASP A 134 -14.25 -7.67 -26.58
CA ASP A 134 -13.44 -8.53 -27.46
C ASP A 134 -11.93 -8.33 -27.25
N ASP A 135 -11.53 -7.20 -26.65
CA ASP A 135 -10.15 -6.85 -26.36
C ASP A 135 -9.70 -7.31 -24.95
N LEU A 136 -10.60 -7.96 -24.19
CA LEU A 136 -10.28 -8.53 -22.88
C LEU A 136 -9.47 -9.84 -23.03
N PRO A 137 -8.64 -10.19 -22.03
CA PRO A 137 -7.89 -11.45 -22.04
C PRO A 137 -8.82 -12.66 -21.95
N ASP A 138 -8.60 -13.67 -22.78
CA ASP A 138 -9.40 -14.91 -22.84
C ASP A 138 -9.36 -15.75 -21.56
N THR A 139 -8.27 -15.68 -20.81
CA THR A 139 -8.06 -16.47 -19.57
C THR A 139 -7.60 -15.54 -18.45
N PRO A 140 -8.56 -14.87 -17.77
CA PRO A 140 -8.26 -14.03 -16.62
C PRO A 140 -7.63 -14.80 -15.46
N ASP A 141 -6.82 -14.10 -14.69
CA ASP A 141 -6.32 -14.54 -13.40
C ASP A 141 -7.29 -14.09 -12.29
N GLU A 142 -7.07 -14.56 -11.05
CA GLU A 142 -7.85 -14.11 -9.88
C GLU A 142 -7.73 -12.58 -9.71
N PRO A 143 -8.83 -11.85 -9.43
CA PRO A 143 -8.83 -10.39 -9.34
C PRO A 143 -8.30 -9.88 -7.99
N THR A 144 -7.31 -10.58 -7.42
CA THR A 144 -6.67 -10.23 -6.16
C THR A 144 -5.25 -9.72 -6.38
N ILE A 145 -4.97 -8.59 -5.76
CA ILE A 145 -3.73 -7.84 -5.81
C ILE A 145 -3.13 -7.77 -4.40
N THR A 146 -1.79 -7.75 -4.31
CA THR A 146 -1.08 -7.57 -3.03
C THR A 146 -0.24 -6.29 -3.05
N GLY A 147 -0.46 -5.42 -2.07
CA GLY A 147 0.36 -4.24 -1.84
C GLY A 147 1.54 -4.49 -0.92
N SER A 148 2.42 -3.50 -0.82
CA SER A 148 3.58 -3.50 0.08
C SER A 148 3.33 -2.58 1.28
N VAL A 149 4.05 -2.81 2.38
CA VAL A 149 4.05 -1.93 3.55
C VAL A 149 5.48 -1.53 3.89
N THR A 150 5.70 -0.24 4.15
CA THR A 150 7.00 0.30 4.55
C THR A 150 6.84 1.34 5.66
N ILE A 151 7.92 1.61 6.39
CA ILE A 151 8.00 2.80 7.24
C ILE A 151 7.98 4.03 6.34
N LYS A 152 7.32 5.10 6.80
CA LYS A 152 7.33 6.39 6.10
C LYS A 152 8.76 6.92 6.08
N ASN A 153 9.42 6.86 4.93
CA ASN A 153 10.65 7.61 4.74
C ASN A 153 10.25 9.03 4.30
N ASP A 154 10.55 10.02 5.15
CA ASP A 154 10.41 11.45 4.82
C ASP A 154 11.36 11.88 3.69
#